data_AF-A0A0X4ELY0-F1
#
_entry.id   AF-A0A0X4ELY0-F1
#
_cell.length_a   1.000
_cell.length_b   1.000
_cell.length_c   1.000
_cell.angle_alpha   90.00
_cell.angle_beta   90.00
_cell.angle_gamma   90.00
#
_symmetry.space_group_name_H-M   'P 1'
#
loop_
_entity.id
_entity.type
_entity.pdbx_description
1 polymer ?
#
loop_
_entity_poly.entity_id
_entity_poly.type
_entity_poly.pdbx_seq_one_letter_code
_entity_poly.pdbx_strand_id
1 'polypeptide(L)'
;MDLQAWDNVISIASNAVTAVSVVGGVLFGKQKVDEYLRNKKKSISLDIALKYYDEVTNLRHRIQKIQILMNSVIHQFHNLNESKTVINPTDFFNIQTLSHEYIEETLSLSKLFVKLNRFNIEISKKSWSIVDDNLQASHRMSEAVTNFFAYVLTCSNGKAISKEELSDIKSPYQKFQVEASEYSNSVQSFQSLVFDDTFIFK
;
A
#
# COMPACT_ATOMS: atom_id res chain seq x y z
N MET A 1 -5.37 11.99 -7.20
CA MET A 1 -6.36 11.02 -7.72
C MET A 1 -7.73 11.43 -7.22
N ASP A 2 -8.68 11.61 -8.13
CA ASP A 2 -10.01 12.17 -7.88
C ASP A 2 -10.95 11.15 -7.22
N LEU A 3 -11.73 11.58 -6.23
CA LEU A 3 -12.81 10.79 -5.60
C LEU A 3 -13.80 10.26 -6.67
N GLN A 4 -13.96 10.99 -7.77
CA GLN A 4 -14.77 10.57 -8.92
C GLN A 4 -14.24 9.33 -9.64
N ALA A 5 -12.93 9.07 -9.65
CA ALA A 5 -12.38 7.89 -10.32
C ALA A 5 -12.69 6.60 -9.54
N TRP A 6 -12.75 6.68 -8.21
CA TRP A 6 -13.13 5.56 -7.34
C TRP A 6 -14.64 5.28 -7.40
N ASP A 7 -15.48 6.32 -7.42
CA ASP A 7 -16.92 6.17 -7.66
C ASP A 7 -17.22 5.61 -9.05
N ASN A 8 -16.41 5.94 -10.07
CA ASN A 8 -16.57 5.39 -11.41
C ASN A 8 -16.27 3.88 -11.48
N VAL A 9 -15.28 3.37 -10.75
CA VAL A 9 -15.01 1.92 -10.73
C VAL A 9 -16.14 1.17 -10.03
N ILE A 10 -16.70 1.72 -8.95
CA ILE A 10 -17.88 1.17 -8.26
C ILE A 10 -19.11 1.22 -9.16
N SER A 11 -19.30 2.32 -9.88
CA SER A 11 -20.39 2.50 -10.85
C SER A 11 -20.25 1.53 -12.02
N ILE A 12 -19.05 1.31 -12.57
CA ILE A 12 -18.83 0.36 -13.67
C ILE A 12 -19.05 -1.09 -13.22
N ALA A 13 -18.59 -1.48 -12.03
CA ALA A 13 -18.85 -2.82 -11.49
C ALA A 13 -20.34 -3.03 -11.17
N SER A 14 -20.99 -2.05 -10.55
CA SER A 14 -22.42 -2.06 -10.24
C SER A 14 -23.28 -2.06 -11.50
N ASN A 15 -22.92 -1.27 -12.52
CA ASN A 15 -23.63 -1.19 -13.79
C ASN A 15 -23.40 -2.43 -14.64
N ALA A 16 -22.20 -3.04 -14.60
CA ALA A 16 -21.95 -4.31 -15.27
C ALA A 16 -22.73 -5.45 -14.60
N VAL A 17 -22.78 -5.50 -13.27
CA VAL A 17 -23.60 -6.48 -12.53
C VAL A 17 -25.08 -6.28 -12.84
N THR A 18 -25.55 -5.03 -12.85
CA THR A 18 -26.95 -4.68 -13.18
C THR A 18 -27.28 -5.01 -14.64
N ALA A 19 -26.42 -4.68 -15.59
CA ALA A 19 -26.61 -4.95 -17.02
C ALA A 19 -26.62 -6.46 -17.32
N VAL A 20 -25.70 -7.23 -16.71
CA VAL A 20 -25.70 -8.70 -16.80
C VAL A 20 -26.95 -9.28 -16.14
N SER A 21 -27.42 -8.68 -15.03
CA SER A 21 -28.64 -9.11 -14.36
C SER A 21 -29.90 -8.91 -15.20
N VAL A 22 -30.01 -7.75 -15.85
CA VAL A 22 -31.19 -7.39 -16.65
C VAL A 22 -31.19 -8.16 -17.98
N VAL A 23 -30.08 -8.16 -18.72
CA VAL A 23 -29.99 -8.84 -20.03
C VAL A 23 -29.98 -10.36 -19.87
N GLY A 24 -29.24 -10.88 -18.89
CA GLY A 24 -29.23 -12.30 -18.57
C GLY A 24 -30.55 -12.80 -17.98
N GLY A 25 -31.28 -11.95 -17.24
CA GLY A 25 -32.53 -12.31 -16.57
C GLY A 25 -33.66 -12.56 -17.58
N VAL A 26 -33.64 -11.81 -18.68
CA VAL A 26 -34.55 -11.96 -19.82
C VAL A 26 -34.22 -13.21 -20.66
N LEU A 27 -32.93 -13.57 -20.80
CA LEU A 27 -32.49 -14.68 -21.66
C LEU A 27 -32.43 -16.05 -20.98
N PHE A 28 -32.09 -16.11 -19.68
CA PHE A 28 -31.76 -17.37 -18.99
C PHE A 28 -32.61 -17.62 -17.73
N GLY A 29 -33.48 -16.69 -17.36
CA GLY A 29 -34.30 -16.74 -16.15
C GLY A 29 -33.53 -16.27 -14.91
N LYS A 30 -34.23 -15.53 -14.03
CA LYS A 30 -33.68 -14.86 -12.84
C LYS A 30 -32.83 -15.79 -11.94
N GLN A 31 -33.24 -17.05 -11.76
CA GLN A 31 -32.52 -18.01 -10.92
C GLN A 31 -31.10 -18.32 -11.43
N LYS A 32 -30.91 -18.48 -12.75
CA LYS A 32 -29.59 -18.78 -13.34
C LYS A 32 -28.65 -17.58 -13.27
N VAL A 33 -29.20 -16.37 -13.40
CA VAL A 33 -28.48 -15.12 -13.20
C VAL A 33 -28.04 -14.95 -11.75
N ASP A 34 -28.94 -15.17 -10.80
CA ASP A 34 -28.64 -15.08 -9.37
C ASP A 34 -27.57 -16.12 -8.96
N GLU A 35 -27.60 -17.31 -9.54
CA GLU A 35 -26.55 -18.32 -9.37
C GLU A 35 -25.20 -17.89 -9.97
N TYR A 36 -25.19 -17.39 -11.21
CA TYR A 36 -23.98 -16.88 -11.86
C TYR A 36 -23.33 -15.75 -11.05
N LEU A 37 -24.13 -14.76 -10.60
CA LEU A 37 -23.64 -13.64 -9.80
C LEU A 37 -23.09 -14.10 -8.45
N ARG A 38 -23.74 -15.06 -7.79
CA ARG A 38 -23.24 -15.66 -6.55
C ARG A 38 -21.90 -16.35 -6.75
N ASN A 39 -21.76 -17.15 -7.81
CA ASN A 39 -20.50 -17.83 -8.12
C ASN A 39 -19.38 -16.83 -8.48
N LYS A 40 -19.71 -15.78 -9.24
CA LYS A 40 -18.75 -14.74 -9.59
C LYS A 40 -18.30 -13.94 -8.36
N LYS A 41 -19.22 -13.59 -7.46
CA LYS A 41 -18.90 -12.91 -6.20
C LYS A 41 -17.94 -13.75 -5.36
N LYS A 42 -18.20 -15.04 -5.19
CA LYS A 42 -17.30 -15.96 -4.47
C LYS A 42 -15.89 -16.01 -5.09
N SER A 43 -15.81 -16.10 -6.41
CA SER A 43 -14.53 -16.08 -7.13
C SER A 43 -13.76 -14.77 -6.91
N ILE A 44 -14.44 -13.63 -6.96
CA ILE A 44 -13.81 -12.33 -6.68
C ILE A 44 -13.36 -12.25 -5.22
N SER A 45 -14.17 -12.72 -4.26
CA SER A 45 -13.79 -12.72 -2.85
C SER A 45 -12.53 -13.55 -2.61
N LEU A 46 -12.43 -14.74 -3.21
CA LEU A 46 -11.22 -15.57 -3.14
C LEU A 46 -9.99 -14.86 -3.73
N ASP A 47 -10.13 -14.24 -4.91
CA ASP A 47 -9.06 -13.47 -5.56
C ASP A 47 -8.57 -12.30 -4.71
N ILE A 48 -9.48 -11.59 -4.03
CA ILE A 48 -9.11 -10.49 -3.12
C ILE A 48 -8.35 -11.03 -1.89
N ALA A 49 -8.79 -12.14 -1.31
CA ALA A 49 -8.12 -12.77 -0.17
C ALA A 49 -6.70 -13.23 -0.54
N LEU A 50 -6.55 -13.88 -1.70
CA LEU A 50 -5.23 -14.28 -2.23
C LEU A 50 -4.33 -13.07 -2.46
N LYS A 51 -4.86 -12.02 -3.12
CA LYS A 51 -4.10 -10.77 -3.32
C LYS A 51 -3.67 -10.14 -2.02
N TYR A 52 -4.53 -10.13 -1.00
CA TYR A 52 -4.16 -9.62 0.32
C TYR A 52 -3.00 -10.42 0.92
N TYR A 53 -3.11 -11.76 0.90
CA TYR A 53 -2.08 -12.65 1.42
C TYR A 53 -0.73 -12.46 0.71
N ASP A 54 -0.74 -12.41 -0.62
CA ASP A 54 0.46 -12.18 -1.43
C ASP A 54 1.04 -10.79 -1.18
N GLU A 55 0.19 -9.78 -1.01
CA GLU A 55 0.62 -8.40 -0.84
C GLU A 55 1.40 -8.18 0.45
N VAL A 56 1.07 -8.91 1.53
CA VAL A 56 1.86 -8.88 2.77
C VAL A 56 3.33 -9.25 2.50
N THR A 57 3.57 -10.24 1.64
CA THR A 57 4.94 -10.66 1.31
C THR A 57 5.59 -9.75 0.27
N ASN A 58 4.82 -9.29 -0.72
CA ASN A 58 5.33 -8.42 -1.79
C ASN A 58 5.72 -7.04 -1.26
N LEU A 59 4.98 -6.50 -0.29
CA LEU A 59 5.27 -5.20 0.30
C LEU A 59 6.62 -5.22 1.04
N ARG A 60 6.99 -6.33 1.68
CA ARG A 60 8.32 -6.50 2.28
C ARG A 60 9.45 -6.29 1.27
N HIS A 61 9.28 -6.78 0.04
CA HIS A 61 10.28 -6.60 -1.02
C HIS A 61 10.32 -5.15 -1.53
N ARG A 62 9.16 -4.49 -1.64
CA ARG A 62 9.09 -3.06 -2.01
C ARG A 62 9.73 -2.16 -0.96
N ILE A 63 9.58 -2.46 0.33
CA ILE A 63 10.24 -1.73 1.42
C ILE A 63 11.78 -1.73 1.26
N GLN A 64 12.37 -2.81 0.78
CA GLN A 64 13.81 -2.85 0.49
C GLN A 64 14.20 -1.89 -0.64
N LYS A 65 13.37 -1.77 -1.69
CA LYS A 65 13.58 -0.78 -2.76
C LYS A 65 13.48 0.65 -2.24
N ILE A 66 12.49 0.91 -1.37
CA ILE A 66 12.34 2.20 -0.68
C ILE A 66 13.61 2.53 0.11
N GLN A 67 14.15 1.58 0.87
CA GLN A 67 15.38 1.79 1.63
C GLN A 67 16.58 2.16 0.72
N ILE A 68 16.72 1.49 -0.42
CA ILE A 68 17.79 1.80 -1.39
C ILE A 68 17.63 3.23 -1.93
N LEU A 69 16.41 3.65 -2.25
CA LEU A 69 16.16 5.02 -2.67
C LEU A 69 16.50 6.03 -1.56
N MET A 70 16.06 5.78 -0.32
CA MET A 70 16.36 6.66 0.81
C MET A 70 17.88 6.83 0.99
N ASN A 71 18.65 5.74 0.87
CA ASN A 71 20.12 5.80 0.90
C ASN A 71 20.68 6.66 -0.23
N SER A 72 20.15 6.50 -1.46
CA SER A 72 20.57 7.29 -2.61
C SER A 72 20.30 8.78 -2.40
N VAL A 73 19.13 9.13 -1.84
CA VAL A 73 18.75 10.51 -1.53
C VAL A 73 19.66 11.11 -0.45
N ILE A 74 19.95 10.36 0.62
CA ILE A 74 20.88 10.79 1.67
C ILE A 74 22.27 11.05 1.07
N HIS A 75 22.75 10.16 0.20
CA HIS A 75 24.05 10.34 -0.45
C HIS A 75 24.07 11.57 -1.38
N GLN A 76 23.00 11.81 -2.13
CA GLN A 76 22.86 13.01 -2.94
C GLN A 76 22.86 14.29 -2.06
N PHE A 77 22.19 14.24 -0.91
CA PHE A 77 22.17 15.35 0.06
C PHE A 77 23.56 15.64 0.62
N HIS A 78 24.36 14.62 0.91
CA HIS A 78 25.77 14.78 1.28
C HIS A 78 26.56 15.53 0.19
N ASN A 79 26.45 15.10 -1.07
CA ASN A 79 27.17 15.73 -2.19
C ASN A 79 26.75 17.20 -2.41
N LEU A 80 25.45 17.49 -2.27
CA LEU A 80 24.91 18.86 -2.37
C LEU A 80 25.41 19.75 -1.22
N ASN A 81 25.46 19.23 0.01
CA ASN A 81 25.98 19.96 1.17
C ASN A 81 27.48 20.27 1.03
N GLU A 82 28.30 19.28 0.62
CA GLU A 82 29.74 19.46 0.42
C GLU A 82 30.06 20.49 -0.66
N SER A 83 29.33 20.42 -1.78
CA SER A 83 29.48 21.37 -2.90
C SER A 83 28.78 22.71 -2.66
N LYS A 84 27.97 22.84 -1.59
CA LYS A 84 27.13 24.00 -1.29
C LYS A 84 26.20 24.38 -2.46
N THR A 85 25.74 23.38 -3.20
CA THR A 85 24.86 23.58 -4.36
C THR A 85 23.41 23.32 -3.99
N VAL A 86 22.51 23.98 -4.72
CA VAL A 86 21.07 23.70 -4.66
C VAL A 86 20.79 22.48 -5.54
N ILE A 87 19.87 21.62 -5.11
CA ILE A 87 19.37 20.54 -5.95
C ILE A 87 18.85 21.12 -7.28
N ASN A 88 19.17 20.49 -8.40
CA ASN A 88 18.59 20.93 -9.66
C ASN A 88 17.09 20.55 -9.71
N PRO A 89 16.27 21.29 -10.46
CA PRO A 89 14.83 21.03 -10.51
C PRO A 89 14.47 19.61 -10.97
N THR A 90 15.21 19.05 -11.93
CA THR A 90 14.96 17.69 -12.45
C THR A 90 15.09 16.65 -11.35
N ASP A 91 16.16 16.71 -10.56
CA ASP A 91 16.40 15.78 -9.45
C ASP A 91 15.37 15.98 -8.33
N PHE A 92 15.01 17.23 -8.03
CA PHE A 92 13.95 17.51 -7.05
C PHE A 92 12.62 16.88 -7.48
N PHE A 93 12.20 17.08 -8.73
CA PHE A 93 10.97 16.47 -9.25
C PHE A 93 11.04 14.95 -9.33
N ASN A 94 12.21 14.38 -9.60
CA ASN A 94 12.41 12.93 -9.57
C ASN A 94 12.21 12.38 -8.15
N ILE A 95 12.81 13.00 -7.13
CA ILE A 95 12.60 12.63 -5.73
C ILE A 95 11.12 12.75 -5.36
N GLN A 96 10.47 13.85 -5.74
CA GLN A 96 9.05 14.06 -5.47
C GLN A 96 8.18 12.97 -6.11
N THR A 97 8.41 12.65 -7.38
CA THR A 97 7.65 11.63 -8.11
C THR A 97 7.83 10.25 -7.48
N LEU A 98 9.07 9.85 -7.23
CA LEU A 98 9.37 8.57 -6.60
C LEU A 98 8.82 8.50 -5.17
N SER A 99 8.88 9.60 -4.41
CA SER A 99 8.30 9.64 -3.06
C SER A 99 6.80 9.35 -3.08
N HIS A 100 6.08 9.93 -4.04
CA HIS A 100 4.65 9.71 -4.18
C HIS A 100 4.33 8.26 -4.54
N GLU A 101 5.06 7.69 -5.51
CA GLU A 101 4.92 6.29 -5.90
C GLU A 101 5.13 5.35 -4.71
N TYR A 102 6.20 5.54 -3.94
CA TYR A 102 6.52 4.67 -2.81
C TYR A 102 5.56 4.81 -1.63
N ILE A 103 5.06 6.01 -1.35
CA ILE A 103 4.00 6.19 -0.35
C ILE A 103 2.71 5.47 -0.81
N GLU A 104 2.38 5.52 -2.09
CA GLU A 104 1.23 4.79 -2.61
C GLU A 104 1.41 3.26 -2.54
N GLU A 105 2.63 2.77 -2.75
CA GLU A 105 3.00 1.36 -2.58
C GLU A 105 2.84 0.91 -1.12
N THR A 106 3.20 1.73 -0.12
CA THR A 106 3.05 1.36 1.30
C THR A 106 1.60 1.31 1.77
N LEU A 107 0.68 1.96 1.05
CA LEU A 107 -0.77 1.94 1.35
C LEU A 107 -1.51 0.77 0.70
N SER A 108 -0.83 -0.04 -0.13
CA SER A 108 -1.42 -1.17 -0.86
C SER A 108 -2.15 -2.18 0.02
N LEU A 109 -1.55 -2.56 1.16
CA LEU A 109 -2.11 -3.54 2.07
C LEU A 109 -3.41 -3.03 2.71
N SER A 110 -3.44 -1.78 3.18
CA SER A 110 -4.65 -1.16 3.73
C SER A 110 -5.77 -1.06 2.70
N LYS A 111 -5.43 -0.77 1.43
CA LYS A 111 -6.41 -0.75 0.33
C LYS A 111 -7.03 -2.14 0.10
N LEU A 112 -6.24 -3.21 0.19
CA LEU A 112 -6.74 -4.59 0.08
C LEU A 112 -7.55 -5.00 1.31
N PHE A 113 -7.14 -4.59 2.51
CA PHE A 113 -7.89 -4.84 3.74
C PHE A 113 -9.33 -4.29 3.67
N VAL A 114 -9.47 -3.04 3.22
CA VAL A 114 -10.79 -2.43 3.00
C VAL A 114 -11.62 -3.23 1.99
N LYS A 115 -10.97 -3.79 0.95
CA LYS A 115 -11.65 -4.64 -0.04
C LYS A 115 -12.11 -5.97 0.57
N LEU A 116 -11.34 -6.58 1.49
CA LEU A 116 -11.78 -7.80 2.19
C LEU A 116 -13.15 -7.59 2.84
N ASN A 117 -13.26 -6.52 3.63
CA ASN A 117 -14.51 -6.17 4.32
C ASN A 117 -15.66 -5.89 3.32
N ARG A 118 -15.40 -5.13 2.25
CA ARG A 118 -16.41 -4.83 1.21
C ARG A 118 -16.93 -6.08 0.49
N PHE A 119 -16.11 -7.12 0.38
CA PHE A 119 -16.46 -8.38 -0.28
C PHE A 119 -16.94 -9.47 0.69
N ASN A 120 -17.32 -9.08 1.92
CA ASN A 120 -17.82 -9.96 2.99
C ASN A 120 -16.84 -11.09 3.35
N ILE A 121 -15.54 -10.77 3.31
CA ILE A 121 -14.49 -11.66 3.79
C ILE A 121 -14.14 -11.18 5.19
N GLU A 122 -14.34 -12.05 6.16
CA GLU A 122 -13.97 -11.79 7.55
C GLU A 122 -12.64 -12.46 7.88
N ILE A 123 -11.86 -11.79 8.72
CA ILE A 123 -10.70 -12.41 9.34
C ILE A 123 -11.18 -13.20 10.56
N SER A 124 -10.75 -14.44 10.69
CA SER A 124 -11.14 -15.27 11.82
C SER A 124 -10.66 -14.66 13.16
N LYS A 125 -11.44 -14.85 14.22
CA LYS A 125 -11.08 -14.35 15.56
C LYS A 125 -9.72 -14.85 16.04
N LYS A 126 -9.30 -16.04 15.60
CA LYS A 126 -8.02 -16.65 15.95
C LYS A 126 -6.84 -15.97 15.24
N SER A 127 -7.04 -15.55 13.99
CA SER A 127 -6.01 -14.89 13.17
C SER A 127 -6.01 -13.37 13.35
N TRP A 128 -7.07 -12.77 13.89
CA TRP A 128 -7.29 -11.32 13.92
C TRP A 128 -6.10 -10.53 14.50
N SER A 129 -5.56 -10.94 15.65
CA SER A 129 -4.45 -10.20 16.27
C SER A 129 -3.22 -10.15 15.37
N ILE A 130 -2.88 -11.26 14.71
CA ILE A 130 -1.73 -11.31 13.78
C ILE A 130 -1.97 -10.45 12.55
N VAL A 131 -3.20 -10.45 12.02
CA VAL A 131 -3.56 -9.61 10.86
C VAL A 131 -3.56 -8.13 11.23
N ASP A 132 -4.11 -7.77 12.38
CA ASP A 132 -4.13 -6.40 12.90
C ASP A 132 -2.71 -5.90 13.17
N ASP A 133 -1.87 -6.68 13.84
CA ASP A 133 -0.46 -6.35 14.09
C ASP A 133 0.29 -6.07 12.77
N ASN A 134 0.07 -6.89 11.75
CA ASN A 134 0.67 -6.70 10.42
C ASN A 134 0.16 -5.42 9.72
N LEU A 135 -1.13 -5.11 9.83
CA LEU A 135 -1.71 -3.88 9.29
C LEU A 135 -1.18 -2.64 10.00
N GLN A 136 -1.10 -2.66 11.33
CA GLN A 136 -0.56 -1.57 12.13
C GLN A 136 0.92 -1.34 11.82
N ALA A 137 1.72 -2.41 11.70
CA ALA A 137 3.12 -2.30 11.29
C ALA A 137 3.26 -1.71 9.87
N SER A 138 2.41 -2.13 8.92
CA SER A 138 2.36 -1.54 7.57
C SER A 138 2.00 -0.06 7.60
N HIS A 139 1.10 0.35 8.48
CA HIS A 139 0.68 1.74 8.61
C HIS A 139 1.81 2.61 9.16
N ARG A 140 2.46 2.21 10.26
CA ARG A 140 3.61 2.93 10.82
C ARG A 140 4.78 3.01 9.82
N MET A 141 4.99 1.95 9.04
CA MET A 141 5.93 1.96 7.92
C MET A 141 5.58 3.07 6.90
N SER A 142 4.32 3.15 6.47
CA SER A 142 3.87 4.18 5.53
C SER A 142 4.07 5.60 6.10
N GLU A 143 3.83 5.80 7.38
CA GLU A 143 4.09 7.08 8.06
C GLU A 143 5.58 7.42 8.08
N ALA A 144 6.45 6.45 8.39
CA ALA A 144 7.89 6.66 8.41
C ALA A 144 8.45 7.03 7.02
N VAL A 145 7.96 6.38 5.96
CA VAL A 145 8.30 6.72 4.57
C VAL A 145 7.85 8.13 4.22
N THR A 146 6.62 8.47 4.58
CA THR A 146 6.05 9.82 4.36
C THR A 146 6.87 10.89 5.07
N ASN A 147 7.20 10.67 6.34
CA ASN A 147 7.96 11.62 7.15
C ASN A 147 9.37 11.85 6.61
N PHE A 148 10.05 10.77 6.17
CA PHE A 148 11.36 10.89 5.54
C PHE A 148 11.31 11.75 4.27
N PHE A 149 10.40 11.45 3.34
CA PHE A 149 10.34 12.19 2.08
C PHE A 149 9.80 13.62 2.26
N ALA A 150 8.88 13.85 3.19
CA ALA A 150 8.43 15.19 3.55
C ALA A 150 9.61 16.04 4.06
N TYR A 151 10.47 15.46 4.89
CA TYR A 151 11.69 16.11 5.37
C TYR A 151 12.64 16.45 4.21
N VAL A 152 12.96 15.46 3.37
CA VAL A 152 13.82 15.62 2.19
C VAL A 152 13.32 16.75 1.28
N LEU A 153 12.04 16.74 0.90
CA LEU A 153 11.48 17.74 0.01
C LEU A 153 11.48 19.14 0.64
N THR A 154 11.28 19.22 1.95
CA THR A 154 11.32 20.51 2.68
C THR A 154 12.73 21.10 2.71
N CYS A 155 13.74 20.30 3.02
CA CYS A 155 15.13 20.77 3.09
C CYS A 155 15.71 21.14 1.72
N SER A 156 15.30 20.45 0.67
CA SER A 156 15.84 20.63 -0.68
C SER A 156 15.12 21.69 -1.52
N ASN A 157 14.07 22.32 -1.01
CA ASN A 157 13.28 23.27 -1.78
C ASN A 157 13.99 24.63 -1.95
N GLY A 158 14.66 24.81 -3.10
CA GLY A 158 15.18 26.12 -3.55
C GLY A 158 16.36 26.67 -2.74
N LYS A 159 16.98 25.86 -1.87
CA LYS A 159 18.13 26.24 -1.05
C LYS A 159 19.19 25.14 -1.01
N ALA A 160 20.42 25.54 -0.69
CA ALA A 160 21.48 24.59 -0.39
C ALA A 160 21.21 23.95 0.98
N ILE A 161 21.46 22.65 1.07
CA ILE A 161 21.19 21.86 2.28
C ILE A 161 22.21 22.22 3.35
N SER A 162 21.76 22.53 4.56
CA SER A 162 22.66 22.85 5.69
C SER A 162 23.26 21.60 6.33
N LYS A 163 24.32 21.76 7.14
CA LYS A 163 24.92 20.63 7.87
C LYS A 163 23.97 20.08 8.93
N GLU A 164 23.20 20.97 9.55
CA GLU A 164 22.17 20.65 10.53
C GLU A 164 21.06 19.83 9.85
N GLU A 165 20.57 20.28 8.69
CA GLU A 165 19.55 19.56 7.93
C GLU A 165 20.02 18.15 7.49
N LEU A 166 21.29 18.04 7.11
CA LEU A 166 21.91 16.77 6.77
C LEU A 166 22.11 15.86 7.99
N SER A 167 22.34 16.41 9.18
CA SER A 167 22.41 15.64 10.42
C SER A 167 21.02 15.15 10.82
N ASP A 168 20.02 16.01 10.70
CA ASP A 168 18.65 15.78 11.15
C ASP A 168 17.92 14.72 10.30
N ILE A 169 18.31 14.52 9.03
CA ILE A 169 17.77 13.43 8.17
C ILE A 169 17.98 12.03 8.75
N LYS A 170 18.97 11.88 9.65
CA LYS A 170 19.28 10.59 10.29
C LYS A 170 18.12 10.10 11.15
N SER A 171 17.40 11.00 11.82
CA SER A 171 16.28 10.64 12.69
C SER A 171 15.11 9.99 11.93
N PRO A 172 14.51 10.60 10.89
CA PRO A 172 13.44 9.96 10.12
C PRO A 172 13.91 8.70 9.39
N TYR A 173 15.17 8.65 8.93
CA TYR A 173 15.72 7.44 8.32
C TYR A 173 15.83 6.28 9.31
N GLN A 174 16.33 6.53 10.54
CA GLN A 174 16.38 5.52 11.60
C GLN A 174 14.98 5.06 12.00
N LYS A 175 14.01 5.97 12.07
CA LYS A 175 12.61 5.61 12.32
C LYS A 175 12.08 4.67 11.23
N PHE A 176 12.33 4.95 9.96
CA PHE A 176 12.02 4.03 8.86
C PHE A 176 12.66 2.66 9.04
N GLN A 177 13.95 2.59 9.40
CA GLN A 177 14.63 1.31 9.60
C GLN A 177 14.00 0.45 10.71
N VAL A 178 13.59 1.09 11.82
CA VAL A 178 12.89 0.40 12.92
C VAL A 178 11.55 -0.15 12.43
N GLU A 179 10.72 0.68 11.80
CA GLU A 179 9.41 0.26 11.29
C GLU A 179 9.54 -0.81 10.18
N ALA A 180 10.63 -0.80 9.40
CA ALA A 180 10.91 -1.79 8.34
C ALA A 180 11.18 -3.16 8.95
N SER A 181 11.96 -3.17 10.02
CA SER A 181 12.24 -4.37 10.80
C SER A 181 10.96 -4.90 11.45
N GLU A 182 10.18 -4.02 12.10
CA GLU A 182 8.90 -4.41 12.71
C GLU A 182 7.92 -5.00 11.71
N TYR A 183 7.75 -4.36 10.54
CA TYR A 183 6.92 -4.90 9.48
C TYR A 183 7.43 -6.25 8.99
N SER A 184 8.73 -6.39 8.74
CA SER A 184 9.34 -7.65 8.31
C SER A 184 9.11 -8.78 9.33
N ASN A 185 9.17 -8.49 10.63
CA ASN A 185 8.88 -9.45 11.69
C ASN A 185 7.38 -9.83 11.70
N SER A 186 6.49 -8.84 11.56
CA SER A 186 5.04 -9.09 11.48
C SER A 186 4.65 -9.96 10.28
N VAL A 187 5.38 -9.83 9.15
CA VAL A 187 5.19 -10.68 7.96
C VAL A 187 5.49 -12.14 8.28
N GLN A 188 6.51 -12.43 9.09
CA GLN A 188 6.82 -13.82 9.47
C GLN A 188 5.69 -14.43 10.29
N SER A 189 5.13 -13.67 11.25
CA SER A 189 3.96 -14.10 12.02
C SER A 189 2.75 -14.32 11.11
N PHE A 190 2.49 -13.41 10.18
CA PHE A 190 1.40 -13.54 9.22
C PHE A 190 1.56 -14.78 8.32
N GLN A 191 2.77 -15.07 7.83
CA GLN A 191 3.05 -16.24 6.98
C GLN A 191 2.88 -17.59 7.69
N SER A 192 2.78 -17.60 9.03
CA SER A 192 2.43 -18.81 9.79
C SER A 192 0.94 -19.15 9.77
N LEU A 193 0.10 -18.22 9.31
CA LEU A 193 -1.35 -18.40 9.24
C LEU A 193 -1.72 -19.35 8.10
N VAL A 194 -2.66 -20.26 8.38
CA VAL A 194 -3.31 -21.08 7.34
C VAL A 194 -4.39 -20.24 6.67
N PHE A 195 -4.36 -20.18 5.33
CA PHE A 195 -5.27 -19.36 4.53
C PHE A 195 -6.75 -19.64 4.83
N ASP A 196 -7.14 -20.92 4.78
CA ASP A 196 -8.52 -21.37 4.99
C ASP A 196 -9.02 -21.11 6.43
N ASP A 197 -8.11 -21.08 7.40
CA ASP A 197 -8.44 -20.76 8.81
C ASP A 197 -8.50 -19.25 9.07
N THR A 198 -7.97 -18.45 8.14
CA THR A 198 -7.82 -17.00 8.29
C THR A 198 -8.94 -16.24 7.63
N PHE A 199 -9.29 -16.60 6.38
CA PHE A 199 -10.31 -15.90 5.60
C PHE A 199 -11.64 -16.66 5.60
N ILE A 200 -12.66 -16.05 6.21
CA ILE A 200 -14.01 -16.60 6.28
C ILE A 200 -14.87 -15.91 5.21
N PHE A 201 -15.31 -16.69 4.23
CA PHE A 201 -16.15 -16.20 3.13
C PHE A 201 -17.63 -16.31 3.48
N LYS A 202 -18.36 -15.17 3.45
CA LYS A 202 -19.82 -15.10 3.69
C LYS A 202 -20.63 -14.95 2.41
#